data_AF-T1H2D6-F1
#
_entry.id   AF-T1H2D6-F1
#
_cell.length_a   1.000
_cell.length_b   1.000
_cell.length_c   1.000
_cell.angle_alpha   90.00
_cell.angle_beta   90.00
_cell.angle_gamma   90.00
#
_symmetry.space_group_name_H-M   'P 1'
#
loop_
_entity.id
_entity.type
_entity.pdbx_description
1 polymer ?
#
loop_
_entity_poly.entity_id
_entity_poly.type
_entity_poly.pdbx_seq_one_letter_code
_entity_poly.pdbx_strand_id
1 'polypeptide(L)'
;MNKLIIAVVLFGSLAVFVQGHGMLLDPVGRGSRWRYDNTANANYNDNENFCGGGAIPQVNGVCGLCGDARSLAQPRPHELGGMYGQGVIVKTYNQQHFVEVAAQITANHLGHFEFEICNLDKHGQESEECFGEHKLDVIEGGKKHYIGSERGLLKSTVVLPEGLKCEHCVFRWIYRGGNNWGFCEDGNGALGCGEQETFVNCADIKIQ
;
A
#
# COMPACT_ATOMS: atom_id res chain seq x y z
N MET A 1 -58.67 29.07 -6.52
CA MET A 1 -57.30 29.58 -6.76
C MET A 1 -56.32 28.60 -6.11
N ASN A 2 -55.82 27.62 -6.87
CA ASN A 2 -54.83 26.66 -6.37
C ASN A 2 -53.43 27.27 -6.48
N LYS A 3 -52.77 27.50 -5.33
CA LYS A 3 -51.35 27.87 -5.30
C LYS A 3 -50.52 26.60 -5.42
N LEU A 4 -49.88 26.42 -6.58
CA LEU A 4 -48.92 25.35 -6.81
C LEU A 4 -47.62 25.70 -6.06
N ILE A 5 -47.32 24.99 -4.98
CA ILE A 5 -46.03 25.11 -4.28
C ILE A 5 -45.04 24.21 -5.02
N ILE A 6 -44.14 24.81 -5.79
CA ILE A 6 -43.01 24.09 -6.39
C ILE A 6 -41.95 23.96 -5.31
N ALA A 7 -41.88 22.79 -4.67
CA ALA A 7 -40.77 22.43 -3.81
C ALA A 7 -39.56 22.08 -4.68
N VAL A 8 -38.57 22.98 -4.74
CA VAL A 8 -37.28 22.71 -5.35
C VAL A 8 -36.50 21.81 -4.39
N VAL A 9 -36.50 20.51 -4.66
CA VAL A 9 -35.63 19.56 -3.96
C VAL A 9 -34.25 19.68 -4.58
N LEU A 10 -33.36 20.42 -3.91
CA LEU A 10 -31.92 20.41 -4.19
C LEU A 10 -31.39 19.01 -3.85
N PHE A 11 -31.26 18.17 -4.87
CA PHE A 11 -30.54 16.90 -4.77
C PHE A 11 -29.04 17.24 -4.66
N GLY A 12 -28.58 17.47 -3.44
CA GLY A 12 -27.15 17.60 -3.16
C GLY A 12 -26.47 16.30 -3.54
N SER A 13 -25.69 16.31 -4.62
CA SER A 13 -24.77 15.22 -4.93
C SER A 13 -23.75 15.13 -3.79
N LEU A 14 -24.01 14.26 -2.83
CA LEU A 14 -22.96 13.75 -1.95
C LEU A 14 -22.00 13.00 -2.86
N ALA A 15 -20.98 13.70 -3.34
CA ALA A 15 -19.79 13.07 -3.86
C ALA A 15 -19.20 12.31 -2.68
N VAL A 16 -19.59 11.05 -2.55
CA VAL A 16 -18.91 10.11 -1.68
C VAL A 16 -17.55 9.97 -2.31
N PHE A 17 -16.57 10.75 -1.83
CA PHE A 17 -15.18 10.43 -2.07
C PHE A 17 -15.01 9.02 -1.52
N VAL A 18 -14.98 8.04 -2.42
CA VAL A 18 -14.61 6.69 -2.06
C VAL A 18 -13.13 6.79 -1.78
N GLN A 19 -12.80 7.17 -0.55
CA GLN A 19 -11.45 7.14 -0.07
C GLN A 19 -11.04 5.67 -0.13
N GLY A 20 -9.96 5.36 -0.84
CA GLY A 20 -9.46 3.99 -0.86
C GLY A 20 -8.88 3.69 0.50
N HIS A 21 -8.96 2.42 0.87
CA HIS A 21 -8.50 2.02 2.18
C HIS A 21 -7.99 0.60 2.18
N GLY A 22 -6.71 0.46 2.49
CA GLY A 22 -6.05 -0.82 2.62
C GLY A 22 -4.82 -0.73 3.50
N MET A 23 -4.54 -1.82 4.21
CA MET A 23 -3.36 -1.94 5.07
C MET A 23 -2.80 -3.36 5.05
N LEU A 24 -1.47 -3.48 5.07
CA LEU A 24 -0.78 -4.75 5.20
C LEU A 24 -0.85 -5.22 6.66
N LEU A 25 -1.42 -6.40 6.89
CA LEU A 25 -1.59 -6.97 8.24
C LEU A 25 -0.74 -8.21 8.48
N ASP A 26 -0.25 -8.87 7.43
CA ASP A 26 0.72 -9.95 7.56
C ASP A 26 1.74 -9.92 6.40
N PRO A 27 3.03 -9.61 6.65
CA PRO A 27 3.58 -9.14 7.91
C PRO A 27 2.96 -7.79 8.30
N VAL A 28 2.66 -7.56 9.57
CA VAL A 28 1.97 -6.32 9.96
C VAL A 28 2.78 -5.07 9.61
N GLY A 29 2.18 -4.15 8.85
CA GLY A 29 2.80 -2.89 8.48
C GLY A 29 3.05 -1.99 9.69
N ARG A 30 4.06 -1.12 9.59
CA ARG A 30 4.47 -0.16 10.64
C ARG A 30 3.28 0.64 11.19
N GLY A 31 2.42 1.14 10.30
CA GLY A 31 1.21 1.90 10.67
C GLY A 31 0.16 1.05 11.39
N SER A 32 0.12 -0.27 11.16
CA SER A 32 -0.88 -1.18 11.72
C SER A 32 -0.38 -1.97 12.94
N ARG A 33 0.89 -1.83 13.33
CA ARG A 33 1.53 -2.60 14.40
C ARG A 33 0.77 -2.50 15.73
N TRP A 34 0.20 -1.34 16.03
CA TRP A 34 -0.59 -1.08 17.25
C TRP A 34 -1.82 -1.97 17.42
N ARG A 35 -2.32 -2.57 16.32
CA ARG A 35 -3.42 -3.54 16.38
C ARG A 35 -3.03 -4.85 17.08
N TYR A 36 -1.73 -5.14 17.13
CA TYR A 36 -1.17 -6.38 17.67
C TYR A 36 -0.18 -6.17 18.82
N ASP A 37 0.35 -4.94 18.97
CA ASP A 37 1.27 -4.57 20.04
C ASP A 37 0.86 -3.23 20.67
N ASN A 38 0.44 -3.28 21.94
CA ASN A 38 -0.03 -2.11 22.68
C ASN A 38 1.08 -1.10 23.04
N THR A 39 2.35 -1.44 22.81
CA THR A 39 3.48 -0.52 22.98
C THR A 39 3.76 0.31 21.73
N ALA A 40 3.14 -0.03 20.60
CA ALA A 40 3.29 0.71 19.35
C ALA A 40 2.49 2.02 19.36
N ASN A 41 3.01 3.03 18.67
CA ASN A 41 2.27 4.26 18.41
C ASN A 41 1.03 3.94 17.56
N ALA A 42 -0.15 4.30 18.05
CA ALA A 42 -1.39 4.06 17.34
C ALA A 42 -1.53 4.98 16.11
N ASN A 43 -1.79 4.38 14.95
CA ASN A 43 -2.27 5.09 13.76
C ASN A 43 -3.70 4.60 13.47
N TYR A 44 -4.70 5.37 13.88
CA TYR A 44 -6.10 5.00 13.67
C TYR A 44 -6.54 5.08 12.20
N ASN A 45 -5.73 5.72 11.34
CA ASN A 45 -5.92 5.82 9.90
C ASN A 45 -4.86 5.00 9.15
N ASP A 46 -4.45 3.86 9.70
CA ASP A 46 -3.41 2.99 9.14
C ASP A 46 -3.78 2.37 7.78
N ASN A 47 -5.06 2.39 7.44
CA ASN A 47 -5.58 2.04 6.12
C ASN A 47 -5.56 3.19 5.10
N GLU A 48 -5.09 4.39 5.47
CA GLU A 48 -5.02 5.60 4.63
C GLU A 48 -3.58 5.99 4.28
N ASN A 49 -2.68 5.02 4.13
CA ASN A 49 -1.29 5.32 3.80
C ASN A 49 -1.08 5.43 2.27
N PHE A 50 -1.78 6.41 1.70
CA PHE A 50 -2.03 6.65 0.28
C PHE A 50 -1.26 7.84 -0.33
N CYS A 51 0.04 7.91 -0.07
CA CYS A 51 0.96 8.88 -0.68
C CYS A 51 0.57 10.36 -0.45
N GLY A 52 -0.08 10.66 0.68
CA GLY A 52 -0.56 12.01 1.02
C GLY A 52 -2.01 12.32 0.62
N GLY A 53 -2.73 11.36 0.02
CA GLY A 53 -4.17 11.42 -0.24
C GLY A 53 -4.53 11.41 -1.72
N GLY A 54 -5.71 10.85 -2.04
CA GLY A 54 -6.20 10.70 -3.41
C GLY A 54 -6.46 12.00 -4.18
N ALA A 55 -6.47 13.15 -3.51
CA ALA A 55 -6.55 14.47 -4.17
C ALA A 55 -5.20 14.95 -4.73
N ILE A 56 -4.10 14.31 -4.35
CA ILE A 56 -2.76 14.60 -4.88
C ILE A 56 -2.58 13.76 -6.15
N PRO A 57 -2.25 14.38 -7.31
CA PRO A 57 -1.92 13.65 -8.53
C PRO A 57 -0.83 12.61 -8.24
N GLN A 58 -1.12 11.35 -8.53
CA GLN A 58 -0.25 10.20 -8.23
C GLN A 58 0.79 9.99 -9.35
N VAL A 59 1.44 11.08 -9.76
CA VAL A 59 2.56 11.07 -10.69
C VAL A 59 3.80 10.42 -10.05
N ASN A 60 4.71 9.92 -10.89
CA ASN A 60 6.00 9.41 -10.44
C ASN A 60 6.70 10.40 -9.50
N GLY A 61 6.95 9.97 -8.26
CA GLY A 61 7.72 10.73 -7.26
C GLY A 61 6.92 11.43 -6.16
N VAL A 62 5.59 11.32 -6.11
CA VAL A 62 4.77 11.95 -5.03
C VAL A 62 4.61 11.10 -3.77
N CYS A 63 4.95 9.82 -3.83
CA CYS A 63 4.90 8.92 -2.68
C CYS A 63 6.25 8.86 -1.95
N GLY A 64 6.21 8.85 -0.62
CA GLY A 64 7.31 8.41 0.22
C GLY A 64 7.52 6.90 0.12
N LEU A 65 8.65 6.39 0.64
CA LEU A 65 9.03 4.98 0.47
C LEU A 65 7.98 4.03 1.05
N CYS A 66 7.29 4.49 2.10
CA CYS A 66 6.35 3.71 2.90
C CYS A 66 4.97 4.38 3.00
N GLY A 67 4.51 5.09 1.96
CA GLY A 67 3.11 5.55 1.83
C GLY A 67 2.81 6.95 2.33
N ASP A 68 3.76 7.60 3.00
CA ASP A 68 3.65 8.99 3.39
C ASP A 68 3.70 9.93 2.17
N ALA A 69 3.27 11.19 2.33
CA ALA A 69 3.47 12.21 1.30
C ALA A 69 4.97 12.49 1.08
N ARG A 70 5.43 12.52 -0.17
CA ARG A 70 6.85 12.80 -0.48
C ARG A 70 7.33 14.15 0.06
N SER A 71 6.45 15.15 0.15
CA SER A 71 6.79 16.49 0.64
C SER A 71 7.22 16.53 2.12
N LEU A 72 6.91 15.49 2.90
CA LEU A 72 7.37 15.39 4.29
C LEU A 72 8.88 15.16 4.35
N ALA A 73 9.51 15.72 5.39
CA ALA A 73 10.92 15.50 5.69
C ALA A 73 11.20 14.02 6.01
N GLN A 74 12.40 13.55 5.69
CA GLN A 74 12.85 12.20 6.04
C GLN A 74 13.51 12.18 7.43
N PRO A 75 13.37 11.09 8.20
CA PRO A 75 12.48 9.96 7.91
C PRO A 75 11.01 10.37 8.07
N ARG A 76 10.18 10.01 7.08
CA ARG A 76 8.73 10.24 7.15
C ARG A 76 8.10 9.34 8.22
N PRO A 77 6.88 9.61 8.67
CA PRO A 77 6.27 8.85 9.76
C PRO A 77 6.35 7.32 9.65
N HIS A 78 6.19 6.76 8.46
CA HIS A 78 6.24 5.30 8.22
C HIS A 78 7.60 4.79 7.68
N GLU A 79 8.59 5.65 7.48
CA GLU A 79 9.97 5.27 7.15
C GLU A 79 10.76 4.90 8.42
N LEU A 80 11.85 4.16 8.28
CA LEU A 80 12.70 3.72 9.39
C LEU A 80 13.28 4.93 10.13
N GLY A 81 13.09 4.96 11.45
CA GLY A 81 13.40 6.10 12.31
C GLY A 81 12.25 7.11 12.45
N GLY A 82 11.17 6.97 11.67
CA GLY A 82 9.94 7.74 11.80
C GLY A 82 9.08 7.30 13.00
N MET A 83 7.98 8.02 13.21
CA MET A 83 7.05 7.79 14.33
C MET A 83 6.53 6.34 14.41
N TYR A 84 6.24 5.72 13.27
CA TYR A 84 5.75 4.34 13.15
C TYR A 84 6.85 3.36 12.73
N GLY A 85 7.93 3.83 12.11
CA GLY A 85 9.07 3.02 11.68
C GLY A 85 10.12 2.77 12.77
N GLN A 86 9.72 2.12 13.86
CA GLN A 86 10.59 1.87 15.02
C GLN A 86 11.59 0.71 14.81
N GLY A 87 11.59 0.05 13.64
CA GLY A 87 12.52 -1.04 13.31
C GLY A 87 12.26 -2.36 14.04
N VAL A 88 11.05 -2.56 14.56
CA VAL A 88 10.68 -3.79 15.28
C VAL A 88 10.41 -4.90 14.27
N ILE A 89 11.19 -5.98 14.31
CA ILE A 89 10.96 -7.16 13.46
C ILE A 89 9.62 -7.80 13.83
N VAL A 90 8.65 -7.72 12.92
CA VAL A 90 7.28 -8.22 13.12
C VAL A 90 7.08 -9.65 12.63
N LYS A 91 7.94 -10.13 11.74
CA LYS A 91 7.88 -11.49 11.21
C LYS A 91 9.27 -11.98 10.80
N THR A 92 9.55 -13.25 11.09
CA THR A 92 10.74 -13.95 10.62
C THR A 92 10.31 -15.03 9.64
N TYR A 93 10.82 -14.94 8.42
CA TYR A 93 10.70 -15.99 7.43
C TYR A 93 11.95 -16.86 7.47
N ASN A 94 11.75 -18.18 7.49
CA ASN A 94 12.85 -19.07 7.11
C ASN A 94 12.97 -19.06 5.58
N GLN A 95 14.08 -19.52 5.00
CA GLN A 95 14.29 -19.70 3.56
C GLN A 95 13.28 -20.70 2.91
N GLN A 96 12.00 -20.38 2.98
CA GLN A 96 10.90 -20.99 2.27
C GLN A 96 10.76 -20.26 0.94
N HIS A 97 10.54 -21.03 -0.13
CA HIS A 97 10.35 -20.44 -1.46
C HIS A 97 9.08 -19.58 -1.54
N PHE A 98 8.04 -19.94 -0.78
CA PHE A 98 6.72 -19.31 -0.84
C PHE A 98 6.28 -18.88 0.55
N VAL A 99 5.78 -17.66 0.66
CA VAL A 99 5.20 -17.15 1.90
C VAL A 99 3.85 -16.52 1.63
N GLU A 100 2.89 -16.77 2.53
CA GLU A 100 1.60 -16.09 2.51
C GLU A 100 1.73 -14.73 3.20
N VAL A 101 1.18 -13.71 2.55
CA VAL A 101 1.04 -12.34 3.06
C VAL A 101 -0.40 -11.90 2.93
N ALA A 102 -0.86 -10.99 3.78
CA ALA A 102 -2.25 -10.58 3.82
C ALA A 102 -2.42 -9.07 4.01
N ALA A 103 -3.26 -8.48 3.16
CA ALA A 103 -3.68 -7.08 3.26
C ALA A 103 -5.18 -7.01 3.55
N GLN A 104 -5.58 -6.17 4.49
CA GLN A 104 -6.96 -5.87 4.79
C GLN A 104 -7.44 -4.74 3.89
N ILE A 105 -8.37 -5.03 3.00
CA ILE A 105 -9.03 -4.06 2.14
C ILE A 105 -10.35 -3.67 2.76
N THR A 106 -10.45 -2.40 3.16
CA THR A 106 -11.67 -1.85 3.75
C THR A 106 -12.48 -1.08 2.70
N ALA A 107 -11.87 -0.53 1.66
CA ALA A 107 -12.53 -0.04 0.46
C ALA A 107 -11.74 -0.50 -0.79
N ASN A 108 -12.39 -1.25 -1.68
CA ASN A 108 -11.75 -1.81 -2.87
C ASN A 108 -11.79 -0.79 -4.02
N HIS A 109 -10.63 -0.52 -4.60
CA HIS A 109 -10.39 0.41 -5.71
C HIS A 109 -9.98 -0.31 -7.01
N LEU A 110 -10.34 -1.59 -7.15
CA LEU A 110 -9.88 -2.50 -8.20
C LEU A 110 -8.36 -2.60 -8.22
N GLY A 111 -7.74 -2.81 -9.38
CA GLY A 111 -6.28 -2.81 -9.53
C GLY A 111 -5.61 -4.04 -8.94
N HIS A 112 -4.44 -3.85 -8.34
CA HIS A 112 -3.56 -4.96 -7.98
C HIS A 112 -2.57 -4.64 -6.86
N PHE A 113 -2.10 -5.69 -6.20
CA PHE A 113 -0.97 -5.62 -5.26
C PHE A 113 0.36 -5.93 -5.95
N GLU A 114 1.40 -5.25 -5.50
CA GLU A 114 2.81 -5.49 -5.80
C GLU A 114 3.57 -5.62 -4.48
N PHE A 115 4.68 -6.37 -4.51
CA PHE A 115 5.47 -6.68 -3.32
C PHE A 115 6.95 -6.55 -3.61
N GLU A 116 7.67 -5.93 -2.67
CA GLU A 116 9.10 -5.68 -2.80
C GLU A 116 9.80 -5.88 -1.46
N ILE A 117 11.10 -6.17 -1.50
CA ILE A 117 11.93 -6.30 -0.29
C ILE A 117 13.18 -5.43 -0.42
N CYS A 118 13.47 -4.64 0.61
CA CYS A 118 14.74 -3.94 0.76
C CYS A 118 15.60 -4.65 1.81
N ASN A 119 16.82 -5.03 1.45
CA ASN A 119 17.80 -5.63 2.37
C ASN A 119 18.65 -4.54 3.04
N LEU A 120 18.35 -4.20 4.30
CA LEU A 120 19.07 -3.15 5.02
C LEU A 120 20.48 -3.58 5.45
N ASP A 121 20.73 -4.87 5.63
CA ASP A 121 22.09 -5.35 5.93
C ASP A 121 23.07 -5.00 4.79
N LYS A 122 22.57 -4.94 3.54
CA LYS A 122 23.33 -4.55 2.35
C LYS A 122 23.33 -3.03 2.12
N HIS A 123 22.18 -2.37 2.22
CA HIS A 123 22.01 -0.97 1.81
C HIS A 123 22.16 0.04 2.95
N GLY A 124 22.09 -0.39 4.20
CA GLY A 124 22.14 0.44 5.41
C GLY A 124 20.87 1.27 5.69
N GLN A 125 20.11 1.63 4.66
CA GLN A 125 18.86 2.38 4.77
C GLN A 125 17.89 2.05 3.64
N GLU A 126 16.63 2.43 3.81
CA GLU A 126 15.58 2.27 2.80
C GLU A 126 15.81 3.22 1.62
N SER A 127 15.61 2.72 0.40
CA SER A 127 15.65 3.52 -0.82
C SER A 127 14.88 2.82 -1.95
N GLU A 128 14.47 3.57 -2.96
CA GLU A 128 13.88 2.99 -4.18
C GLU A 128 14.86 2.05 -4.90
N GLU A 129 16.18 2.32 -4.82
CA GLU A 129 17.21 1.43 -5.33
C GLU A 129 17.19 0.08 -4.60
N CYS A 130 17.12 0.11 -3.27
CA CYS A 130 17.08 -1.08 -2.44
C CYS A 130 15.83 -1.94 -2.71
N PHE A 131 14.64 -1.33 -2.75
CA PHE A 131 13.41 -2.06 -3.09
C PHE A 131 13.41 -2.58 -4.53
N GLY A 132 14.02 -1.82 -5.45
CA GLY A 132 14.15 -2.19 -6.85
C GLY A 132 14.94 -3.48 -7.10
N GLU A 133 15.80 -3.90 -6.18
CA GLU A 133 16.57 -5.16 -6.29
C GLU A 133 15.71 -6.41 -6.13
N HIS A 134 14.62 -6.35 -5.35
CA HIS A 134 13.82 -7.52 -5.03
C HIS A 134 12.32 -7.26 -5.19
N LYS A 135 11.87 -7.15 -6.45
CA LYS A 135 10.45 -7.19 -6.81
C LYS A 135 9.96 -8.63 -6.85
N LEU A 136 9.03 -8.98 -5.96
CA LEU A 136 8.63 -10.36 -5.74
C LEU A 136 7.63 -10.84 -6.79
N ASP A 137 7.69 -12.13 -7.08
CA ASP A 137 6.64 -12.80 -7.85
C ASP A 137 5.49 -13.20 -6.93
N VAL A 138 4.27 -13.10 -7.45
CA VAL A 138 3.03 -13.63 -6.90
C VAL A 138 2.69 -14.89 -7.69
N ILE A 139 2.42 -15.99 -7.00
CA ILE A 139 1.94 -17.23 -7.63
C ILE A 139 0.71 -16.93 -8.49
N GLU A 140 0.67 -17.49 -9.70
CA GLU A 140 -0.40 -17.32 -10.71
C GLU A 140 -0.58 -15.90 -11.29
N GLY A 141 0.10 -14.89 -10.74
CA GLY A 141 -0.04 -13.48 -11.14
C GLY A 141 1.22 -12.80 -11.70
N GLY A 142 2.34 -13.52 -11.78
CA GLY A 142 3.62 -12.92 -12.19
C GLY A 142 4.07 -11.90 -11.16
N LYS A 143 4.14 -10.61 -11.49
CA LYS A 143 4.52 -9.54 -10.52
C LYS A 143 3.34 -8.90 -9.80
N LYS A 144 2.10 -9.29 -10.11
CA LYS A 144 0.89 -8.59 -9.66
C LYS A 144 -0.16 -9.56 -9.15
N HIS A 145 -0.78 -9.25 -8.01
CA HIS A 145 -2.02 -9.88 -7.58
C HIS A 145 -3.20 -8.98 -7.93
N TYR A 146 -3.96 -9.28 -8.97
CA TYR A 146 -5.20 -8.56 -9.30
C TYR A 146 -6.32 -8.94 -8.34
N ILE A 147 -6.89 -7.95 -7.65
CA ILE A 147 -7.79 -8.22 -6.50
C ILE A 147 -9.28 -8.20 -6.85
N GLY A 148 -9.61 -7.95 -8.12
CA GLY A 148 -10.99 -7.79 -8.57
C GLY A 148 -11.76 -6.78 -7.71
N SER A 149 -12.98 -7.14 -7.30
CA SER A 149 -13.84 -6.33 -6.42
C SER A 149 -13.88 -6.83 -4.97
N GLU A 150 -12.97 -7.73 -4.59
CA GLU A 150 -12.96 -8.37 -3.27
C GLU A 150 -12.65 -7.39 -2.14
N ARG A 151 -13.27 -7.59 -0.97
CA ARG A 151 -13.02 -6.83 0.26
C ARG A 151 -12.78 -7.80 1.41
N GLY A 152 -12.16 -7.33 2.47
CA GLY A 152 -11.77 -8.17 3.59
C GLY A 152 -10.26 -8.40 3.63
N LEU A 153 -9.86 -9.47 4.31
CA LEU A 153 -8.48 -9.90 4.38
C LEU A 153 -8.14 -10.69 3.12
N LEU A 154 -7.40 -10.06 2.19
CA LEU A 154 -6.98 -10.67 0.94
C LEU A 154 -5.56 -11.20 1.10
N LYS A 155 -5.36 -12.45 0.66
CA LYS A 155 -4.09 -13.17 0.80
C LYS A 155 -3.37 -13.25 -0.54
N SER A 156 -2.06 -13.09 -0.51
CA SER A 156 -1.17 -13.32 -1.65
C SER A 156 -0.11 -14.36 -1.26
N THR A 157 0.21 -15.26 -2.18
CA THR A 157 1.39 -16.13 -2.03
C THR A 157 2.53 -15.53 -2.83
N VAL A 158 3.56 -15.03 -2.14
CA VAL A 158 4.72 -14.38 -2.75
C VAL A 158 5.96 -15.27 -2.70
N VAL A 159 6.79 -15.15 -3.72
CA VAL A 159 8.04 -15.89 -3.85
C VAL A 159 9.18 -15.06 -3.24
N LEU A 160 9.84 -15.58 -2.21
CA LEU A 160 11.04 -14.93 -1.66
C LEU A 160 12.24 -15.14 -2.61
N PRO A 161 13.12 -14.14 -2.81
CA PRO A 161 14.27 -14.29 -3.67
C PRO A 161 15.22 -15.37 -3.16
N GLU A 162 15.72 -16.22 -4.06
CA GLU A 162 16.63 -17.29 -3.69
C GLU A 162 17.90 -16.75 -3.04
N GLY A 163 18.30 -17.33 -1.92
CA GLY A 163 19.52 -16.94 -1.20
C GLY A 163 19.42 -15.62 -0.43
N LEU A 164 18.32 -14.88 -0.50
CA LEU A 164 18.16 -13.66 0.28
C LEU A 164 18.13 -13.99 1.78
N LYS A 165 19.01 -13.34 2.54
CA LYS A 165 19.06 -13.32 4.01
C LYS A 165 19.27 -11.90 4.49
N CYS A 166 18.65 -11.57 5.60
CA CYS A 166 18.78 -10.28 6.25
C CYS A 166 18.30 -10.38 7.70
N GLU A 167 19.09 -9.82 8.62
CA GLU A 167 18.69 -9.58 10.00
C GLU A 167 17.59 -8.51 10.06
N HIS A 168 17.66 -7.51 9.17
CA HIS A 168 16.61 -6.51 8.99
C HIS A 168 16.34 -6.27 7.51
N CYS A 169 15.20 -6.76 7.04
CA CYS A 169 14.62 -6.40 5.75
C CYS A 169 13.38 -5.53 5.94
N VAL A 170 13.08 -4.72 4.94
CA VAL A 170 11.79 -4.04 4.85
C VAL A 170 10.98 -4.68 3.74
N PHE A 171 9.83 -5.24 4.10
CA PHE A 171 8.85 -5.74 3.16
C PHE A 171 7.89 -4.60 2.80
N ARG A 172 7.79 -4.27 1.51
CA ARG A 172 6.93 -3.21 1.00
C ARG A 172 5.77 -3.81 0.22
N TRP A 173 4.56 -3.52 0.68
CA TRP A 173 3.33 -3.77 -0.04
C TRP A 173 2.89 -2.49 -0.73
N ILE A 174 2.58 -2.59 -2.01
CA ILE A 174 2.04 -1.51 -2.82
C ILE A 174 0.69 -1.96 -3.35
N TYR A 175 -0.34 -1.17 -3.10
CA TYR A 175 -1.64 -1.35 -3.71
C TYR A 175 -1.91 -0.20 -4.67
N ARG A 176 -1.96 -0.52 -5.97
CA ARG A 176 -2.34 0.42 -7.03
C ARG A 176 -3.80 0.19 -7.37
N GLY A 177 -4.61 1.24 -7.24
CA GLY A 177 -5.99 1.25 -7.69
C GLY A 177 -6.09 1.01 -9.21
N GLY A 178 -7.31 0.81 -9.68
CA GLY A 178 -7.63 0.57 -11.08
C GLY A 178 -9.00 1.12 -11.49
N ASN A 179 -9.55 2.02 -10.69
CA ASN A 179 -10.89 2.59 -10.84
C ASN A 179 -10.88 4.00 -11.45
N ASN A 180 -9.72 4.65 -11.58
CA ASN A 180 -9.62 5.92 -12.30
C ASN A 180 -9.59 5.66 -13.81
N TRP A 181 -10.29 6.49 -14.57
CA TRP A 181 -10.18 6.52 -16.03
C TRP A 181 -9.00 7.40 -16.44
N GLY A 182 -8.20 6.92 -17.40
CA GLY A 182 -7.09 7.70 -17.94
C GLY A 182 -6.61 7.14 -19.27
N PHE A 183 -5.53 7.71 -19.80
CA PHE A 183 -4.91 7.26 -21.05
C PHE A 183 -3.86 6.19 -20.76
N CYS A 184 -3.96 5.08 -21.48
CA CYS A 184 -2.97 4.00 -21.47
C CYS A 184 -1.77 4.39 -22.37
N GLU A 185 -0.69 3.60 -22.32
CA GLU A 185 0.53 3.84 -23.12
C GLU A 185 0.27 3.79 -24.63
N ASP A 186 -0.75 3.05 -25.07
CA ASP A 186 -1.18 2.96 -26.47
C ASP A 186 -2.00 4.18 -26.93
N GLY A 187 -2.22 5.15 -26.04
CA GLY A 187 -3.00 6.36 -26.30
C GLY A 187 -4.52 6.18 -26.18
N ASN A 188 -5.02 4.96 -25.92
CA ASN A 188 -6.44 4.72 -25.70
C ASN A 188 -6.84 5.06 -24.27
N GLY A 189 -8.08 5.53 -24.12
CA GLY A 189 -8.64 5.84 -22.80
C GLY A 189 -9.39 4.64 -22.20
N ALA A 190 -9.02 4.23 -20.98
CA ALA A 190 -9.65 3.11 -20.29
C ALA A 190 -9.63 3.28 -18.76
N LEU A 191 -10.47 2.49 -18.08
CA LEU A 191 -10.37 2.32 -16.63
C LEU A 191 -9.05 1.63 -16.25
N GLY A 192 -8.45 2.08 -15.16
CA GLY A 192 -7.17 1.57 -14.66
C GLY A 192 -5.94 2.11 -15.39
N CYS A 193 -6.14 3.00 -16.37
CA CYS A 193 -5.05 3.68 -17.06
C CYS A 193 -4.81 5.08 -16.50
N GLY A 194 -3.62 5.63 -16.80
CA GLY A 194 -3.17 6.88 -16.18
C GLY A 194 -2.91 6.74 -14.68
N GLU A 195 -3.05 7.84 -13.95
CA GLU A 195 -2.77 7.90 -12.52
C GLU A 195 -3.85 7.19 -11.70
N GLN A 196 -3.38 6.33 -10.79
CA GLN A 196 -4.24 5.58 -9.88
C GLN A 196 -3.87 5.91 -8.44
N GLU A 197 -4.86 5.92 -7.55
CA GLU A 197 -4.61 6.01 -6.11
C GLU A 197 -3.67 4.87 -5.70
N THR A 198 -2.63 5.19 -4.93
CA THR A 198 -1.60 4.23 -4.54
C THR A 198 -1.45 4.23 -3.03
N PHE A 199 -1.52 3.05 -2.44
CA PHE A 199 -1.27 2.81 -1.02
C PHE A 199 0.04 2.08 -0.89
N VAL A 200 0.86 2.45 0.09
CA VAL A 200 2.13 1.77 0.33
C VAL A 200 2.28 1.54 1.83
N ASN A 201 2.62 0.32 2.22
CA ASN A 201 2.99 0.01 3.61
C ASN A 201 4.32 -0.72 3.64
N CYS A 202 5.09 -0.44 4.69
CA CYS A 202 6.34 -1.13 4.99
C CYS A 202 6.19 -1.93 6.28
N ALA A 203 6.77 -3.13 6.33
CA ALA A 203 6.87 -3.97 7.51
C ALA A 203 8.33 -4.41 7.69
N ASP A 204 8.82 -4.36 8.93
CA ASP A 204 10.17 -4.77 9.26
C ASP A 204 10.20 -6.29 9.52
N ILE A 205 10.97 -7.04 8.72
CA ILE A 205 11.01 -8.50 8.75
C ILE A 205 12.45 -9.02 8.82
N LYS A 206 12.59 -10.29 9.18
CA LYS A 206 13.86 -11.03 9.11
C LYS A 206 13.73 -12.20 8.12
N ILE A 207 14.79 -12.52 7.39
CA ILE A 207 14.85 -13.70 6.51
C ILE A 207 16.11 -14.51 6.85
N GLN A 208 15.94 -15.78 7.23
CA GLN A 208 17.01 -16.66 7.73
C GLN A 208 17.08 -18.04 7.07
#